data_AF-A0A842NWT0-F1
#
_entry.id   AF-A0A842NWT0-F1
#
_cell.length_a   1.000
_cell.length_b   1.000
_cell.length_c   1.000
_cell.angle_alpha   90.00
_cell.angle_beta   90.00
_cell.angle_gamma   90.00
#
_symmetry.space_group_name_H-M   'P 1'
#
loop_
_entity.id
_entity.type
_entity.pdbx_description
1 polymer ?
#
loop_
_entity_poly.entity_id
_entity_poly.type
_entity_poly.pdbx_seq_one_letter_code
_entity_poly.pdbx_strand_id
1 'polypeptide(L)'
;MVWSFEYSLYALEQIGLVDVILPFIIIFTIIFAALQKSHILGKDSKKFNVVIAMVMGLAVVIPHVLWGSPTLSGGQYPYLSNGMLDVVQVMNNALPNVSLVAIAFIMIMLILGIIGGDVNFAGTSLGGIAVVISIIAVLIIFLAAADVFTFLPWWLNWIYDPYVKEVVVVILVFGIIIWFITKDDRTSAERGFRGFFEDLTKIFPGKK
;
A
#
# COMPACT_ATOMS: atom_id res chain seq x y z
N MET A 1 9.90 21.58 37.77
CA MET A 1 9.41 21.34 36.40
C MET A 1 9.69 19.90 36.07
N VAL A 2 8.64 19.08 35.91
CA VAL A 2 8.80 17.71 35.41
C VAL A 2 8.82 17.83 33.90
N TRP A 3 9.96 17.54 33.29
CA TRP A 3 10.05 17.42 31.84
C TRP A 3 9.17 16.24 31.43
N SER A 4 8.06 16.50 30.74
CA SER A 4 7.30 15.44 30.10
C SER A 4 8.16 14.86 28.97
N PHE A 5 8.03 13.55 28.73
CA PHE A 5 8.72 12.88 27.64
C PHE A 5 8.45 13.55 26.28
N GLU A 6 7.21 14.02 26.09
CA GLU A 6 6.78 14.83 24.95
C GLU A 6 7.65 16.08 24.78
N TYR A 7 7.92 16.82 25.86
CA TYR A 7 8.80 17.99 25.78
C TYR A 7 10.21 17.60 25.37
N SER A 8 10.74 16.49 25.89
CA SER A 8 12.06 15.99 25.47
C SER A 8 12.11 15.66 23.98
N LEU A 9 11.05 15.06 23.42
CA LEU A 9 10.96 14.78 21.99
C LEU A 9 10.88 16.06 21.15
N TYR A 10 10.04 17.02 21.56
CA TYR A 10 9.98 18.32 20.89
C TYR A 10 11.33 19.06 20.94
N ALA A 11 12.06 18.98 22.05
CA ALA A 11 13.39 19.56 22.15
C ALA A 11 14.38 18.90 21.17
N LEU A 12 14.30 17.58 20.99
CA LEU A 12 15.13 16.83 20.02
C LEU A 12 14.77 17.14 18.56
N GLU A 13 13.49 17.37 18.28
CA GLU A 13 13.01 17.81 16.97
C GLU A 13 13.48 19.24 16.67
N GLN A 14 13.36 20.17 17.62
CA GLN A 14 13.77 21.56 17.45
C GLN A 14 15.27 21.74 17.19
N ILE A 15 16.12 20.88 17.76
CA ILE A 15 17.56 20.88 17.45
C ILE A 15 17.89 20.17 16.13
N GLY A 16 16.90 19.66 15.40
CA GLY A 16 17.05 18.95 14.14
C GLY A 16 17.63 17.54 14.28
N LEU A 17 17.69 16.97 15.49
CA LEU A 17 18.29 15.66 15.70
C LEU A 17 17.50 14.56 14.98
N VAL A 18 16.17 14.63 15.05
CA VAL A 18 15.28 13.65 14.43
C VAL A 18 15.42 13.70 12.90
N ASP A 19 15.46 14.91 12.33
CA ASP A 19 15.60 15.15 10.89
C ASP A 19 16.94 14.66 10.32
N VAL A 20 17.98 14.57 11.15
CA VAL A 20 19.29 14.04 10.77
C VAL A 20 19.34 12.53 10.98
N ILE A 21 19.04 12.06 12.19
CA ILE A 21 19.30 10.68 12.62
C ILE A 21 18.38 9.69 11.90
N LEU A 22 17.09 10.01 11.78
CA LEU A 22 16.10 9.09 11.24
C LEU A 22 16.41 8.70 9.78
N PRO A 23 16.59 9.65 8.84
CA PRO A 23 16.95 9.29 7.47
C PRO A 23 18.36 8.70 7.37
N PHE A 24 19.30 9.12 8.22
CA PHE A 24 20.64 8.55 8.25
C PHE A 24 20.61 7.05 8.56
N ILE A 25 19.90 6.65 9.61
CA ILE A 25 19.82 5.24 10.02
C ILE A 25 19.19 4.39 8.91
N ILE A 26 18.15 4.89 8.24
CA ILE A 26 17.47 4.16 7.16
C ILE A 26 18.43 3.93 5.99
N ILE A 27 19.08 4.99 5.50
CA ILE A 27 19.99 4.89 4.35
C ILE A 27 21.21 4.04 4.70
N PHE A 28 21.81 4.27 5.86
CA PHE A 28 22.90 3.47 6.39
C PHE A 28 22.54 1.99 6.40
N THR A 29 21.38 1.64 6.97
CA THR A 29 20.95 0.25 7.12
C THR A 29 20.70 -0.41 5.77
N ILE A 30 20.03 0.28 4.83
CA ILE A 30 19.75 -0.25 3.50
C ILE A 30 21.05 -0.50 2.74
N ILE A 31 21.95 0.48 2.70
CA ILE A 31 23.23 0.36 1.98
C ILE A 31 24.10 -0.72 2.61
N PHE A 32 24.21 -0.72 3.94
CA PHE A 32 24.97 -1.75 4.66
C PHE A 32 24.42 -3.15 4.37
N ALA A 33 23.10 -3.34 4.45
CA ALA A 33 22.46 -4.61 4.19
C ALA A 33 22.65 -5.06 2.72
N ALA A 34 22.54 -4.15 1.76
CA ALA A 34 22.75 -4.43 0.34
C ALA A 34 24.20 -4.85 0.05
N LEU A 35 25.17 -4.13 0.59
CA LEU A 35 26.60 -4.49 0.46
C LEU A 35 26.91 -5.83 1.13
N GLN A 36 26.36 -6.07 2.32
CA GLN A 36 26.58 -7.31 3.07
C GLN A 36 25.93 -8.52 2.38
N LYS A 37 24.74 -8.36 1.81
CA LYS A 37 24.04 -9.44 1.11
C LYS A 37 24.69 -9.77 -0.24
N SER A 38 25.13 -8.75 -0.97
CA SER A 38 25.74 -8.91 -2.30
C SER A 38 27.17 -9.45 -2.26
N HIS A 39 27.89 -9.31 -1.14
CA HIS A 39 29.30 -9.71 -1.02
C HIS A 39 30.21 -9.05 -2.08
N ILE A 40 29.84 -7.86 -2.58
CA ILE A 40 30.53 -7.19 -3.70
C ILE A 40 31.99 -6.84 -3.38
N LEU A 41 32.31 -6.60 -2.10
CA LEU A 41 33.67 -6.31 -1.62
C LEU A 41 34.39 -7.55 -1.08
N GLY A 42 33.82 -8.75 -1.26
CA GLY A 42 34.34 -10.02 -0.74
C GLY A 42 33.68 -10.47 0.57
N LYS A 43 34.01 -11.70 1.00
CA LYS A 43 33.32 -12.40 2.11
C LYS A 43 33.58 -11.82 3.50
N ASP A 44 34.70 -11.14 3.70
CA ASP A 44 35.08 -10.55 5.00
C ASP A 44 35.21 -9.02 4.92
N SER A 45 34.25 -8.39 4.24
CA SER A 45 34.25 -6.97 3.93
C SER A 45 33.42 -6.12 4.89
N LYS A 46 32.97 -6.68 6.03
CA LYS A 46 32.05 -6.01 6.96
C LYS A 46 32.52 -4.61 7.38
N LYS A 47 33.83 -4.46 7.68
CA LYS A 47 34.42 -3.16 8.07
C LYS A 47 34.30 -2.13 6.96
N PHE A 48 34.55 -2.52 5.71
CA PHE A 48 34.40 -1.65 4.54
C PHE A 48 32.94 -1.32 4.27
N ASN A 49 32.04 -2.30 4.39
CA ASN A 49 30.60 -2.09 4.20
C ASN A 49 30.05 -1.05 5.19
N VAL A 50 30.46 -1.09 6.46
CA VAL A 50 30.08 -0.08 7.46
C VAL A 50 30.56 1.31 7.07
N VAL A 51 31.84 1.44 6.69
CA VAL A 51 32.42 2.75 6.33
C VAL A 51 31.71 3.32 5.09
N ILE A 52 31.50 2.51 4.06
CA ILE A 52 30.83 2.96 2.84
C ILE A 52 29.38 3.34 3.13
N ALA A 53 28.64 2.52 3.87
CA ALA A 53 27.26 2.84 4.25
C ALA A 53 27.17 4.13 5.07
N MET A 54 28.15 4.38 5.97
CA MET A 54 28.23 5.61 6.75
C MET A 54 28.50 6.82 5.86
N VAL A 55 29.49 6.75 4.97
CA VAL A 55 29.82 7.83 4.03
C VAL A 55 28.63 8.14 3.13
N MET A 56 27.98 7.12 2.57
CA MET A 56 26.81 7.29 1.71
C MET A 56 25.61 7.86 2.48
N GLY A 57 25.36 7.39 3.71
CA GLY A 57 24.31 7.92 4.58
C GLY A 57 24.52 9.41 4.89
N LEU A 58 25.74 9.79 5.29
CA LEU A 58 26.09 11.18 5.54
C LEU A 58 26.03 12.03 4.27
N ALA A 59 26.48 11.49 3.13
CA ALA A 59 26.44 12.19 1.84
C ALA A 59 25.02 12.52 1.37
N VAL A 60 24.00 11.79 1.82
CA VAL A 60 22.60 12.09 1.52
C VAL A 60 21.97 13.03 2.56
N VAL A 61 22.28 12.83 3.84
CA VAL A 61 21.66 13.60 4.94
C VAL A 61 22.24 15.00 5.07
N ILE A 62 23.56 15.18 4.89
CA ILE A 62 24.19 16.51 4.98
C ILE A 62 23.54 17.51 4.00
N PRO A 63 23.35 17.18 2.71
CA PRO A 63 22.64 18.06 1.79
C PRO A 63 21.24 18.47 2.23
N HIS A 64 20.45 17.52 2.74
CA HIS A 64 19.10 17.76 3.23
C HIS A 64 19.08 18.78 4.36
N VAL A 65 20.01 18.66 5.31
CA VAL A 65 20.10 19.52 6.49
C VAL A 65 20.65 20.90 6.15
N LEU A 66 21.69 20.97 5.31
CA LEU A 66 22.38 22.23 5.01
C LEU A 66 21.62 23.10 4.02
N TRP A 67 20.99 22.50 3.01
CA TRP A 67 20.28 23.25 1.97
C TRP A 67 18.79 23.31 2.19
N GLY A 68 18.24 22.44 3.04
CA GLY A 68 16.82 22.38 3.35
C GLY A 68 15.95 22.08 2.13
N SER A 69 14.72 21.68 2.40
CA SER A 69 13.66 21.78 1.40
C SER A 69 13.04 23.18 1.51
N PRO A 70 12.92 23.96 0.41
CA PRO A 70 12.27 25.27 0.40
C PRO A 70 10.75 25.10 0.60
N THR A 71 10.36 24.72 1.81
CA THR A 71 8.98 24.62 2.29
C THR A 71 8.35 26.01 2.48
N LEU A 72 9.14 27.08 2.40
CA LEU A 72 8.70 28.47 2.56
C LEU A 72 8.07 29.10 1.30
N SER A 73 7.88 28.36 0.20
CA SER A 73 7.25 28.89 -1.03
C SER A 73 6.10 28.05 -1.58
N GLY A 74 5.41 27.28 -0.73
CA GLY A 74 4.11 26.66 -1.06
C GLY A 74 4.13 25.56 -2.13
N GLY A 75 5.30 25.08 -2.53
CA GLY A 75 5.45 23.99 -3.49
C GLY A 75 5.81 22.67 -2.82
N GLN A 76 5.00 21.63 -3.00
CA GLN A 76 5.26 20.24 -2.59
C GLN A 76 6.30 19.56 -3.49
N TYR A 77 7.41 20.24 -3.81
CA TYR A 77 8.39 19.70 -4.74
C TYR A 77 9.64 19.23 -4.00
N PRO A 78 10.12 17.99 -4.25
CA PRO A 78 11.23 17.39 -3.50
C PRO A 78 12.58 17.89 -4.03
N TYR A 79 12.79 19.20 -4.05
CA TYR A 79 14.06 19.80 -4.48
C TYR A 79 14.67 20.59 -3.33
N LEU A 80 15.98 20.46 -3.18
CA LEU A 80 16.80 21.27 -2.29
C LEU A 80 16.87 22.71 -2.80
N SER A 81 17.26 23.65 -1.94
CA SER A 81 17.43 25.07 -2.30
C SER A 81 18.45 25.32 -3.44
N ASN A 82 19.33 24.36 -3.72
CA ASN A 82 20.28 24.41 -4.84
C ASN A 82 19.72 23.82 -6.16
N GLY A 83 18.44 23.44 -6.20
CA GLY A 83 17.77 22.85 -7.36
C GLY A 83 18.01 21.36 -7.55
N MET A 84 18.77 20.70 -6.67
CA MET A 84 18.98 19.24 -6.73
C MET A 84 17.80 18.49 -6.08
N LEU A 85 17.59 17.23 -6.44
CA LEU A 85 16.57 16.39 -5.81
C LEU A 85 16.92 16.13 -4.34
N ASP A 86 15.95 16.31 -3.44
CA ASP A 86 16.07 15.94 -2.03
C ASP A 86 15.68 14.46 -1.84
N VAL A 87 16.69 13.60 -1.78
CA VAL A 87 16.50 12.14 -1.61
C VAL A 87 15.81 11.81 -0.29
N VAL A 88 16.05 12.58 0.79
CA VAL A 88 15.41 12.34 2.09
C VAL A 88 13.93 12.62 2.00
N GLN A 89 13.53 13.72 1.34
CA GLN A 89 12.12 14.03 1.17
C GLN A 89 11.41 13.03 0.24
N VAL A 90 12.06 12.62 -0.85
CA VAL A 90 11.53 11.54 -1.71
C VAL A 90 11.33 10.26 -0.91
N MET A 91 12.30 9.90 -0.06
CA MET A 91 12.21 8.74 0.80
C MET A 91 11.06 8.87 1.81
N ASN A 92 10.91 10.01 2.48
CA ASN A 92 9.82 10.23 3.43
C ASN A 92 8.43 10.15 2.77
N ASN A 93 8.32 10.57 1.49
CA ASN A 93 7.09 10.42 0.72
C ASN A 93 6.86 8.97 0.22
N ALA A 94 7.94 8.23 -0.05
CA ALA A 94 7.86 6.86 -0.56
C ALA A 94 7.69 5.81 0.55
N LEU A 95 8.31 6.01 1.72
CA LEU A 95 8.37 5.03 2.80
C LEU A 95 6.98 4.61 3.31
N PRO A 96 6.02 5.51 3.57
CA PRO A 96 4.67 5.11 3.96
C PRO A 96 4.01 4.23 2.90
N ASN A 97 4.12 4.61 1.63
CA ASN A 97 3.53 3.87 0.51
C ASN A 97 4.15 2.48 0.33
N VAL A 98 5.49 2.38 0.40
CA VAL A 98 6.19 1.10 0.33
C VAL A 98 5.86 0.23 1.55
N SER A 99 5.76 0.83 2.74
CA SER A 99 5.39 0.10 3.97
C SER A 99 3.98 -0.46 3.88
N LEU A 100 3.03 0.32 3.35
CA LEU A 100 1.67 -0.14 3.06
C LEU A 100 1.71 -1.35 2.12
N VAL A 101 2.41 -1.25 1.00
CA VAL A 101 2.53 -2.36 0.04
C VAL A 101 3.17 -3.60 0.70
N ALA A 102 4.23 -3.43 1.49
CA ALA A 102 4.87 -4.53 2.20
C ALA A 102 3.92 -5.22 3.20
N ILE A 103 3.16 -4.43 3.98
CA ILE A 103 2.15 -4.96 4.91
C ILE A 103 1.04 -5.70 4.14
N ALA A 104 0.62 -5.21 2.98
CA ALA A 104 -0.35 -5.89 2.12
C ALA A 104 0.16 -7.28 1.70
N PHE A 105 1.41 -7.36 1.23
CA PHE A 105 2.04 -8.62 0.85
C PHE A 105 2.19 -9.57 2.04
N ILE A 106 2.60 -9.05 3.20
CA ILE A 106 2.69 -9.85 4.43
C ILE A 106 1.31 -10.42 4.78
N MET A 107 0.24 -9.63 4.71
CA MET A 107 -1.11 -10.13 5.00
C MET A 107 -1.58 -11.17 4.00
N ILE A 108 -1.31 -10.99 2.70
CA ILE A 108 -1.60 -12.00 1.68
C ILE A 108 -0.82 -13.28 1.98
N MET A 109 0.48 -13.17 2.28
CA MET A 109 1.31 -14.32 2.65
C MET A 109 0.85 -15.00 3.93
N LEU A 110 0.35 -14.25 4.92
CA LEU A 110 -0.23 -14.81 6.14
C LEU A 110 -1.53 -15.55 5.85
N ILE A 111 -2.43 -14.97 5.05
CA ILE A 111 -3.68 -15.63 4.63
C ILE A 111 -3.36 -16.93 3.87
N LEU A 112 -2.44 -16.87 2.91
CA LEU A 112 -2.00 -18.03 2.16
C LEU A 112 -1.29 -19.06 3.04
N GLY A 113 -0.48 -18.63 4.01
CA GLY A 113 0.22 -19.52 4.94
C GLY A 113 -0.71 -20.17 5.96
N ILE A 114 -1.70 -19.45 6.46
CA ILE A 114 -2.70 -19.94 7.42
C ILE A 114 -3.69 -20.90 6.74
N ILE A 115 -4.09 -20.60 5.50
CA ILE A 115 -5.10 -21.38 4.77
C ILE A 115 -4.47 -22.47 3.90
N GLY A 116 -3.23 -22.30 3.46
CA GLY A 116 -2.56 -23.14 2.45
C GLY A 116 -2.07 -24.51 2.92
N GLY A 117 -2.45 -24.96 4.12
CA GLY A 117 -2.11 -26.29 4.62
C GLY A 117 -2.85 -27.42 3.91
N ASP A 118 -4.14 -27.25 3.58
CA ASP A 118 -4.99 -28.34 3.03
C ASP A 118 -6.20 -27.84 2.21
N VAL A 119 -6.08 -26.73 1.47
CA VAL A 119 -7.16 -26.30 0.57
C VAL A 119 -6.85 -26.78 -0.84
N ASN A 120 -7.44 -27.92 -1.22
CA ASN A 120 -7.50 -28.40 -2.60
C ASN A 120 -8.12 -27.31 -3.50
N PHE A 121 -7.27 -26.48 -4.09
CA PHE A 121 -7.64 -25.45 -5.07
C PHE A 121 -7.90 -26.10 -6.43
N ALA A 122 -8.95 -26.92 -6.52
CA ALA A 122 -9.49 -27.46 -7.78
C ALA A 122 -10.86 -28.16 -7.59
N GLY A 123 -11.88 -27.42 -7.15
CA GLY A 123 -13.26 -27.96 -7.14
C GLY A 123 -14.23 -27.27 -6.17
N THR A 124 -14.49 -25.98 -6.41
CA THR A 124 -15.62 -25.17 -5.87
C THR A 124 -16.23 -25.61 -4.53
N SER A 125 -15.61 -25.19 -3.42
CA SER A 125 -16.29 -25.00 -2.14
C SER A 125 -16.26 -23.52 -1.78
N LEU A 126 -17.23 -23.04 -1.00
CA LEU A 126 -17.35 -21.64 -0.56
C LEU A 126 -16.03 -21.02 -0.03
N GLY A 127 -15.09 -21.84 0.45
CA GLY A 127 -13.78 -21.39 0.91
C GLY A 127 -12.90 -20.75 -0.18
N GLY A 128 -12.92 -21.27 -1.41
CA GLY A 128 -12.12 -20.69 -2.51
C GLY A 128 -12.59 -19.29 -2.91
N ILE A 129 -13.90 -19.08 -2.91
CA ILE A 129 -14.52 -17.78 -3.19
C ILE A 129 -14.22 -16.80 -2.05
N ALA A 130 -14.28 -17.25 -0.79
CA ALA A 130 -13.95 -16.42 0.36
C ALA A 130 -12.50 -15.93 0.34
N VAL A 131 -11.55 -16.77 -0.08
CA VAL A 131 -10.13 -16.38 -0.22
C VAL A 131 -9.96 -15.33 -1.31
N VAL A 132 -10.56 -15.53 -2.48
CA VAL A 132 -10.48 -14.55 -3.59
C VAL A 132 -11.11 -13.21 -3.19
N ILE A 133 -12.28 -13.23 -2.53
CA ILE A 133 -12.92 -12.01 -2.01
C ILE A 133 -12.02 -11.31 -0.98
N SER A 134 -11.36 -12.08 -0.10
CA SER A 134 -10.45 -11.53 0.90
C SER A 134 -9.22 -10.88 0.27
N ILE A 135 -8.62 -11.51 -0.75
CA ILE A 135 -7.50 -10.93 -1.51
C ILE A 135 -7.94 -9.64 -2.22
N ILE A 136 -9.11 -9.65 -2.87
CA ILE A 136 -9.65 -8.46 -3.55
C ILE A 136 -9.95 -7.33 -2.55
N ALA A 137 -10.57 -7.65 -1.40
CA ALA A 137 -10.87 -6.67 -0.36
C ALA A 137 -9.59 -6.03 0.20
N VAL A 138 -8.57 -6.84 0.49
CA VAL A 138 -7.26 -6.35 0.92
C VAL A 138 -6.65 -5.44 -0.15
N LEU A 139 -6.60 -5.86 -1.41
CA LEU A 139 -6.08 -5.05 -2.51
C LEU A 139 -6.80 -3.70 -2.63
N ILE A 140 -8.13 -3.68 -2.52
CA ILE A 140 -8.92 -2.44 -2.57
C ILE A 140 -8.59 -1.52 -1.39
N ILE A 141 -8.48 -2.05 -0.17
CA ILE A 141 -8.12 -1.27 1.03
C ILE A 141 -6.74 -0.63 0.85
N PHE A 142 -5.77 -1.36 0.30
CA PHE A 142 -4.43 -0.81 0.06
C PHE A 142 -4.36 0.21 -1.05
N LEU A 143 -5.03 -0.04 -2.17
CA LEU A 143 -5.11 0.93 -3.26
C LEU A 143 -5.82 2.23 -2.81
N ALA A 144 -6.79 2.11 -1.90
CA ALA A 144 -7.47 3.25 -1.28
C ALA A 144 -6.58 3.99 -0.29
N ALA A 145 -5.82 3.28 0.54
CA ALA A 145 -4.90 3.89 1.50
C ALA A 145 -3.70 4.58 0.83
N ALA A 146 -3.24 4.07 -0.32
CA ALA A 146 -2.15 4.65 -1.09
C ALA A 146 -2.58 5.82 -1.99
N ASP A 147 -3.83 6.25 -1.88
CA ASP A 147 -4.44 7.32 -2.68
C ASP A 147 -4.30 7.11 -4.20
N VAL A 148 -4.09 5.86 -4.64
CA VAL A 148 -3.89 5.47 -6.06
C VAL A 148 -5.14 5.78 -6.88
N PHE A 149 -6.29 5.83 -6.23
CA PHE A 149 -7.55 6.18 -6.88
C PHE A 149 -7.65 7.67 -7.27
N THR A 150 -6.70 8.54 -6.89
CA THR A 150 -6.74 9.98 -7.28
C THR A 150 -6.75 10.17 -8.79
N PHE A 151 -6.18 9.23 -9.54
CA PHE A 151 -6.17 9.19 -11.00
C PHE A 151 -7.28 8.29 -11.59
N LEU A 152 -8.43 8.22 -10.93
CA LEU A 152 -9.58 7.53 -11.52
C LEU A 152 -10.05 8.27 -12.79
N PRO A 153 -10.40 7.53 -13.86
CA PRO A 153 -11.06 8.10 -15.03
C PRO A 153 -12.28 8.94 -14.61
N TRP A 154 -12.59 10.00 -15.35
CA TRP A 154 -13.70 10.93 -15.07
C TRP A 154 -15.06 10.26 -14.77
N TRP A 155 -15.32 9.06 -15.33
CA TRP A 155 -16.52 8.27 -15.08
C TRP A 155 -16.53 7.49 -13.75
N LEU A 156 -15.41 7.45 -13.02
CA LEU A 156 -15.22 6.83 -11.70
C LEU A 156 -14.98 7.87 -10.58
N ASN A 157 -15.02 9.16 -10.90
CA ASN A 157 -14.84 10.25 -9.93
C ASN A 157 -15.92 10.23 -8.83
N TRP A 158 -17.09 9.63 -9.10
CA TRP A 158 -18.15 9.43 -8.12
C TRP A 158 -17.73 8.60 -6.88
N ILE A 159 -16.62 7.85 -6.95
CA ILE A 159 -16.06 7.09 -5.82
C ILE A 159 -15.31 8.01 -4.82
N TYR A 160 -14.89 9.20 -5.24
CA TYR A 160 -14.17 10.17 -4.38
C TYR A 160 -15.09 10.99 -3.50
N ASP A 161 -16.36 11.17 -3.88
CA ASP A 161 -17.32 11.92 -3.08
C ASP A 161 -17.71 11.09 -1.83
N PRO A 162 -17.39 11.55 -0.61
CA PRO A 162 -17.68 10.81 0.62
C PRO A 162 -19.17 10.48 0.76
N TYR A 163 -20.03 11.39 0.34
CA TYR A 163 -21.49 11.23 0.45
C TYR A 163 -22.01 10.17 -0.51
N VAL A 164 -21.51 10.16 -1.75
CA VAL A 164 -21.91 9.15 -2.74
C VAL A 164 -21.38 7.78 -2.35
N LYS A 165 -20.13 7.70 -1.87
CA LYS A 165 -19.52 6.46 -1.37
C LYS A 165 -20.32 5.85 -0.23
N GLU A 166 -20.71 6.64 0.75
CA GLU A 166 -21.51 6.17 1.90
C GLU A 166 -22.89 5.65 1.46
N VAL A 167 -23.58 6.38 0.58
CA VAL A 167 -24.88 5.96 0.04
C VAL A 167 -24.77 4.66 -0.76
N VAL A 168 -23.74 4.52 -1.59
CA VAL A 168 -23.51 3.30 -2.38
C VAL A 168 -23.20 2.11 -1.47
N VAL A 169 -22.40 2.28 -0.43
CA VAL A 169 -22.13 1.22 0.55
C VAL A 169 -23.40 0.82 1.29
N VAL A 170 -24.23 1.77 1.70
CA VAL A 170 -25.53 1.49 2.34
C VAL A 170 -26.42 0.69 1.40
N ILE A 171 -26.57 1.10 0.14
CA ILE A 171 -27.39 0.38 -0.86
C ILE A 171 -26.83 -1.03 -1.10
N LEU A 172 -25.52 -1.18 -1.19
CA LEU A 172 -24.86 -2.46 -1.43
C LEU A 172 -25.06 -3.42 -0.24
N VAL A 173 -24.83 -2.95 0.99
CA VAL A 173 -25.09 -3.73 2.21
C VAL A 173 -26.56 -4.11 2.31
N PHE A 174 -27.47 -3.17 2.02
CA PHE A 174 -28.91 -3.43 2.03
C PHE A 174 -29.31 -4.44 0.96
N GLY A 175 -28.74 -4.35 -0.24
CA GLY A 175 -28.93 -5.31 -1.33
C GLY A 175 -28.42 -6.71 -0.97
N ILE A 176 -27.25 -6.81 -0.32
CA ILE A 176 -26.73 -8.09 0.19
C ILE A 176 -27.64 -8.65 1.27
N ILE A 177 -28.14 -7.82 2.20
CA ILE A 177 -29.07 -8.25 3.25
C ILE A 177 -30.36 -8.78 2.63
N ILE A 178 -30.97 -8.05 1.68
CA ILE A 178 -32.18 -8.50 0.98
C ILE A 178 -31.89 -9.80 0.24
N TRP A 179 -30.80 -9.87 -0.53
CA TRP A 179 -30.41 -11.07 -1.25
C TRP A 179 -30.20 -12.27 -0.32
N PHE A 180 -29.59 -12.06 0.84
CA PHE A 180 -29.38 -13.09 1.84
C PHE A 180 -30.69 -13.56 2.49
N ILE A 181 -31.61 -12.62 2.79
CA ILE A 181 -32.92 -12.90 3.38
C ILE A 181 -33.87 -13.57 2.37
N THR A 182 -33.79 -13.20 1.09
CA THR A 182 -34.67 -13.73 0.03
C THR A 182 -34.13 -15.00 -0.63
N LYS A 183 -32.92 -15.44 -0.26
CA LYS A 183 -32.36 -16.70 -0.75
C LYS A 183 -33.05 -17.87 -0.06
N ASP A 184 -34.09 -18.40 -0.69
CA ASP A 184 -34.68 -19.68 -0.30
C ASP A 184 -33.68 -20.84 -0.52
N ASP A 185 -33.57 -21.73 0.47
CA ASP A 185 -32.73 -22.95 0.45
C ASP A 185 -33.27 -24.04 -0.51
N ARG A 186 -33.39 -23.72 -1.80
CA ARG A 186 -33.68 -24.72 -2.83
C ARG A 186 -32.55 -24.76 -3.85
N THR A 187 -31.81 -25.86 -3.78
CA THR A 187 -30.93 -26.44 -4.81
C THR A 187 -31.37 -26.04 -6.23
N SER A 188 -30.67 -25.07 -6.83
CA SER A 188 -30.77 -24.71 -8.26
C SER A 188 -29.60 -23.81 -8.68
N ALA A 189 -28.37 -24.32 -8.51
CA ALA A 189 -27.17 -23.62 -8.97
C ALA A 189 -26.85 -23.83 -10.47
N GLU A 190 -27.53 -24.74 -11.17
CA GLU A 190 -27.20 -25.07 -12.58
C GLU A 190 -28.17 -24.53 -13.64
N ARG A 191 -29.32 -23.95 -13.27
CA ARG A 191 -30.32 -23.48 -14.25
C ARG A 191 -30.30 -21.97 -14.55
N GLY A 192 -29.72 -21.15 -13.67
CA GLY A 192 -29.82 -19.69 -13.77
C GLY A 192 -29.04 -19.07 -14.94
N PHE A 193 -27.79 -19.50 -15.15
CA PHE A 193 -26.93 -18.86 -16.15
C PHE A 193 -27.17 -19.36 -17.57
N ARG A 194 -27.48 -20.66 -17.74
CA ARG A 194 -27.88 -21.22 -19.05
C ARG A 194 -29.27 -20.75 -19.48
N GLY A 195 -30.24 -20.68 -18.57
CA GLY A 195 -31.59 -20.20 -18.88
C GLY A 195 -31.62 -18.72 -19.29
N PHE A 196 -30.84 -17.88 -18.61
CA PHE A 196 -30.74 -16.46 -18.96
C PHE A 196 -30.11 -16.23 -20.35
N PHE A 197 -29.11 -17.03 -20.74
CA PHE A 197 -28.51 -16.98 -22.08
C PHE A 197 -29.42 -17.53 -23.19
N GLU A 198 -30.22 -18.57 -22.90
CA GLU A 198 -31.21 -19.10 -23.84
C GLU A 198 -32.37 -18.13 -24.07
N ASP A 199 -32.80 -17.39 -23.04
CA ASP A 199 -33.85 -16.38 -23.18
C ASP A 199 -33.36 -15.11 -23.88
N LEU A 200 -32.10 -14.70 -23.66
CA LEU A 200 -31.47 -13.61 -24.41
C LEU A 200 -31.28 -13.92 -25.90
N THR A 201 -30.90 -15.15 -26.24
CA THR A 201 -30.74 -15.58 -27.63
C THR A 201 -32.07 -15.75 -28.37
N LYS A 202 -33.17 -16.02 -27.66
CA LYS A 202 -34.54 -16.01 -28.23
C LYS A 202 -35.08 -14.60 -28.48
N ILE A 203 -34.61 -13.59 -27.74
CA ILE A 203 -35.02 -12.18 -27.91
C ILE A 203 -34.25 -11.48 -29.05
N PHE A 204 -33.06 -11.98 -29.40
CA PHE A 204 -32.30 -11.53 -30.57
C PHE A 204 -32.14 -12.63 -31.64
N PRO A 205 -33.22 -13.09 -32.30
CA PRO A 205 -33.09 -13.92 -33.48
C PRO A 205 -32.55 -13.03 -34.60
N GLY A 206 -31.28 -13.23 -34.95
CA GLY A 206 -30.63 -12.55 -36.07
C GLY A 206 -31.45 -12.69 -37.34
N LYS A 207 -31.91 -11.56 -37.88
CA LYS A 207 -32.40 -11.47 -39.25
C LYS A 207 -31.22 -11.72 -40.19
N LYS A 208 -31.37 -12.74 -41.06
CA LYS A 208 -30.67 -12.78 -42.35
C LYS A 208 -31.12 -11.62 -43.23
#